data_AF-A0A258AVT7-F1
#
_entry.id   AF-A0A258AVT7-F1
#
_cell.length_a   1.000
_cell.length_b   1.000
_cell.length_c   1.000
_cell.angle_alpha   90.00
_cell.angle_beta   90.00
_cell.angle_gamma   90.00
#
_symmetry.space_group_name_H-M   'P 1'
#
loop_
_entity.id
_entity.type
_entity.pdbx_description
1 polymer ?
#
loop_
_entity_poly.entity_id
_entity_poly.type
_entity_poly.pdbx_seq_one_letter_code
_entity_poly.pdbx_strand_id
1 'polypeptide(L)'
;MTTEKRTSCFHLGCLAILALALSACSNTVEGPGGTIAKVKYYHLMPFFTPNTANATILFERQHYIYGAVTKKDIVDRFGHYYAFFWKADDRTGPVTVKFEYQQAQSGLSKRVQEQVVDDIRRSNVSKFQVVGPEYQKSGRVIAWRVSILRGKEELVSQQSALWN
;
A
#
# COMPACT_ATOMS: atom_id res chain seq x y z
N MET A 1 -49.32 -46.18 -10.03
CA MET A 1 -48.03 -46.44 -9.37
C MET A 1 -46.94 -46.31 -10.41
N THR A 2 -45.83 -45.66 -10.03
CA THR A 2 -44.53 -45.47 -10.72
C THR A 2 -44.45 -44.66 -12.01
N THR A 3 -43.40 -43.91 -12.35
CA THR A 3 -42.42 -43.04 -11.65
C THR A 3 -41.76 -42.25 -12.80
N GLU A 4 -41.54 -40.96 -12.57
CA GLU A 4 -40.80 -40.00 -13.40
C GLU A 4 -39.33 -40.40 -13.65
N LYS A 5 -38.75 -40.03 -14.81
CA LYS A 5 -37.33 -39.61 -14.90
C LYS A 5 -37.14 -38.62 -16.06
N ARG A 6 -37.12 -37.32 -15.72
CA ARG A 6 -36.58 -36.25 -16.58
C ARG A 6 -35.11 -36.05 -16.25
N THR A 7 -34.24 -36.37 -17.19
CA THR A 7 -32.79 -36.36 -17.03
C THR A 7 -32.21 -34.95 -17.17
N SER A 8 -31.71 -34.46 -16.02
CA SER A 8 -30.51 -33.65 -15.82
C SER A 8 -29.67 -33.32 -17.07
N CYS A 9 -29.83 -32.12 -17.62
CA CYS A 9 -28.84 -31.51 -18.53
C CYS A 9 -28.50 -30.05 -18.17
N PHE A 10 -29.09 -29.49 -17.10
CA PHE A 10 -28.97 -28.07 -16.76
C PHE A 10 -27.92 -27.74 -15.68
N HIS A 11 -27.24 -28.73 -15.09
CA HIS A 11 -26.31 -28.49 -13.98
C HIS A 11 -24.84 -28.26 -14.38
N LEU A 12 -24.42 -28.65 -15.59
CA LEU A 12 -23.02 -28.52 -16.02
C LEU A 12 -22.67 -27.13 -16.61
N GLY A 13 -23.65 -26.40 -17.17
CA GLY A 13 -23.40 -25.07 -17.75
C GLY A 13 -23.20 -23.94 -16.72
N CYS A 14 -23.86 -24.02 -15.56
CA CYS A 14 -23.76 -22.98 -14.53
C CYS A 14 -22.43 -22.98 -13.76
N LEU A 15 -21.73 -24.11 -13.67
CA LEU A 15 -20.45 -24.20 -12.95
C LEU A 15 -19.31 -23.47 -13.69
N ALA A 16 -19.32 -23.46 -15.02
CA ALA A 16 -18.28 -22.79 -15.81
C ALA A 16 -18.39 -21.25 -15.79
N ILE A 17 -19.61 -20.72 -15.68
CA ILE A 17 -19.87 -19.27 -15.63
C ILE A 17 -19.51 -18.69 -14.24
N LEU A 18 -19.62 -19.49 -13.16
CA LEU A 18 -19.24 -19.06 -11.82
C LEU A 18 -17.71 -18.99 -11.63
N ALA A 19 -16.94 -19.81 -12.34
CA ALA A 19 -15.48 -19.86 -12.25
C ALA A 19 -14.78 -18.65 -12.92
N LEU A 20 -15.45 -17.97 -13.86
CA LEU A 20 -14.90 -16.83 -14.60
C LEU A 20 -15.24 -15.46 -13.98
N ALA A 21 -16.03 -15.43 -12.90
CA ALA A 21 -16.62 -14.19 -12.37
C ALA A 21 -15.86 -13.52 -11.22
N LEU A 22 -14.73 -14.07 -10.73
CA LEU A 22 -14.10 -13.59 -9.47
C LEU A 22 -12.60 -13.27 -9.53
N SER A 23 -12.00 -13.17 -10.71
CA SER A 23 -10.70 -12.46 -10.85
C SER A 23 -10.91 -10.94 -10.81
N ALA A 24 -11.56 -10.46 -9.74
CA ALA A 24 -11.42 -9.06 -9.35
C ALA A 24 -9.94 -8.84 -9.09
N CYS A 25 -9.29 -7.95 -9.85
CA CYS A 25 -7.88 -7.62 -9.73
C CYS A 25 -7.59 -7.04 -8.33
N SER A 26 -7.46 -7.90 -7.33
CA SER A 26 -7.02 -7.53 -6.00
C SER A 26 -5.51 -7.37 -6.08
N ASN A 27 -4.99 -6.19 -5.76
CA ASN A 27 -3.55 -5.93 -5.63
C ASN A 27 -2.96 -6.53 -4.34
N THR A 28 -3.59 -7.59 -3.82
CA THR A 28 -3.11 -8.36 -2.68
C THR A 28 -1.89 -9.15 -3.13
N VAL A 29 -0.82 -9.08 -2.35
CA VAL A 29 0.37 -9.91 -2.58
C VAL A 29 0.52 -10.86 -1.41
N GLU A 30 0.51 -12.15 -1.70
CA GLU A 30 0.77 -13.22 -0.73
C GLU A 30 2.24 -13.64 -0.84
N GLY A 31 2.89 -13.76 0.31
CA GLY A 31 4.25 -14.27 0.42
C GLY A 31 4.30 -15.51 1.30
N PRO A 32 5.51 -16.08 1.51
CA PRO A 32 5.68 -17.33 2.25
C PRO A 32 5.26 -17.30 3.73
N GLY A 33 5.18 -16.12 4.36
CA GLY A 33 4.80 -16.01 5.78
C GLY A 33 3.94 -14.78 6.12
N GLY A 34 3.34 -14.18 5.11
CA GLY A 34 2.49 -13.01 5.29
C GLY A 34 1.82 -12.52 4.01
N THR A 35 1.05 -11.45 4.16
CA THR A 35 0.27 -10.87 3.07
C THR A 35 0.37 -9.35 3.13
N ILE A 36 0.57 -8.70 1.99
CA ILE A 36 0.32 -7.27 1.82
C ILE A 36 -1.05 -7.15 1.15
N ALA A 37 -2.06 -6.79 1.94
CA ALA A 37 -3.44 -6.73 1.48
C ALA A 37 -3.72 -5.46 0.66
N LYS A 38 -3.05 -4.36 0.99
CA LYS A 38 -3.28 -3.07 0.34
C LYS A 38 -2.11 -2.14 0.54
N VAL A 39 -1.78 -1.39 -0.51
CA VAL A 39 -0.92 -0.21 -0.42
C VAL A 39 -1.77 1.02 -0.71
N LYS A 40 -1.82 1.96 0.23
CA LYS A 40 -2.32 3.30 -0.04
C LYS A 40 -1.14 4.23 -0.21
N TYR A 41 -1.21 5.05 -1.26
CA TYR A 41 -0.24 6.06 -1.57
C TYR A 41 -0.95 7.40 -1.81
N TYR A 42 -0.40 8.46 -1.26
CA TYR A 42 -0.86 9.82 -1.48
C TYR A 42 0.33 10.74 -1.73
N HIS A 43 0.24 11.55 -2.79
CA HIS A 43 1.22 12.57 -3.11
C HIS A 43 0.64 13.94 -2.80
N LEU A 44 1.13 14.55 -1.71
CA LEU A 44 0.79 15.92 -1.37
C LEU A 44 1.66 16.85 -2.22
N MET A 45 1.12 17.26 -3.36
CA MET A 45 1.84 18.07 -4.34
C MET A 45 1.99 19.53 -3.88
N PRO A 46 3.18 20.15 -4.06
CA PRO A 46 3.35 21.57 -3.85
C PRO A 46 2.56 22.36 -4.89
N PHE A 47 2.00 23.50 -4.45
CA PHE A 47 1.32 24.49 -5.31
C PHE A 47 0.10 24.01 -6.12
N PHE A 48 -0.30 22.75 -5.99
CA PHE A 48 -1.52 22.23 -6.58
C PHE A 48 -2.59 22.08 -5.50
N THR A 49 -3.64 22.91 -5.53
CA THR A 49 -4.86 22.70 -4.74
C THR A 49 -6.00 22.50 -5.73
N PRO A 50 -6.75 21.39 -5.67
CA PRO A 50 -7.92 21.21 -6.53
C PRO A 50 -8.90 22.36 -6.33
N ASN A 51 -9.29 23.03 -7.41
CA ASN A 51 -10.37 24.00 -7.35
C ASN A 51 -11.71 23.25 -7.32
N THR A 52 -12.31 23.13 -6.15
CA THR A 52 -13.57 22.39 -5.97
C THR A 52 -14.37 22.95 -4.80
N ALA A 53 -15.70 22.96 -4.95
CA ALA A 53 -16.62 23.30 -3.88
C ALA A 53 -16.87 22.13 -2.90
N ASN A 54 -16.50 20.89 -3.28
CA ASN A 54 -16.72 19.72 -2.44
C ASN A 54 -15.56 19.55 -1.43
N ALA A 55 -15.83 19.86 -0.16
CA ALA A 55 -14.85 19.78 0.92
C ALA A 55 -14.26 18.38 1.12
N THR A 56 -15.00 17.31 0.78
CA THR A 56 -14.51 15.93 0.91
C THR A 56 -13.31 15.66 0.00
N ILE A 57 -13.22 16.32 -1.16
CA ILE A 57 -12.08 16.17 -2.08
C ILE A 57 -10.79 16.74 -1.47
N LEU A 58 -10.91 17.71 -0.57
CA LEU A 58 -9.79 18.34 0.11
C LEU A 58 -9.41 17.62 1.41
N PHE A 59 -10.17 16.62 1.85
CA PHE A 59 -10.00 15.99 3.16
C PHE A 59 -8.60 15.43 3.36
N GLU A 60 -8.10 14.59 2.45
CA GLU A 60 -6.76 13.99 2.57
C GLU A 60 -5.67 15.07 2.61
N ARG A 61 -5.81 16.11 1.77
CA ARG A 61 -4.89 17.25 1.77
C ARG A 61 -4.88 17.90 3.14
N GLN A 62 -6.06 18.30 3.62
CA GLN A 62 -6.25 19.00 4.89
C GLN A 62 -5.74 18.16 6.06
N HIS A 63 -5.94 16.84 6.01
CA HIS A 63 -5.44 15.90 7.00
C HIS A 63 -3.91 15.93 7.12
N TYR A 64 -3.19 15.91 5.98
CA TYR A 64 -1.72 15.90 6.00
C TYR A 64 -1.08 17.27 6.31
N ILE A 65 -1.78 18.38 6.04
CA ILE A 65 -1.34 19.72 6.45
C ILE A 65 -1.86 20.12 7.84
N TYR A 66 -2.66 19.28 8.49
CA TYR A 66 -3.23 19.61 9.79
C TYR A 66 -2.12 19.91 10.81
N GLY A 67 -2.28 21.01 11.55
CA GLY A 67 -1.29 21.49 12.52
C GLY A 67 -0.10 22.25 11.92
N ALA A 68 0.01 22.38 10.59
CA ALA A 68 0.97 23.30 9.96
C ALA A 68 0.46 24.74 10.08
N VAL A 69 1.22 25.62 10.73
CA VAL A 69 0.78 27.01 11.01
C VAL A 69 1.45 27.98 10.04
N THR A 70 2.73 27.77 9.75
CA THR A 70 3.52 28.64 8.88
C THR A 70 3.58 28.11 7.45
N LYS A 71 3.93 28.99 6.50
CA LYS A 71 4.21 28.58 5.11
C LYS A 71 5.32 27.52 5.05
N LYS A 72 6.34 27.66 5.90
CA LYS A 72 7.42 26.68 6.00
C LYS A 72 6.89 25.32 6.46
N ASP A 73 6.03 25.30 7.48
CA ASP A 73 5.44 24.06 7.97
C ASP A 73 4.66 23.34 6.87
N ILE A 74 3.85 24.07 6.10
CA ILE A 74 3.09 23.52 4.98
C ILE A 74 4.05 22.97 3.91
N VAL A 75 5.09 23.74 3.57
CA VAL A 75 6.09 23.33 2.57
C VAL A 75 6.84 22.06 3.00
N ASP A 76 7.12 21.91 4.29
CA ASP A 76 7.79 20.74 4.84
C ASP A 76 6.86 19.50 4.90
N ARG A 77 5.54 19.66 4.71
CA ARG A 77 4.59 18.53 4.55
C ARG A 77 4.50 18.02 3.11
N PHE A 78 4.92 18.80 2.10
CA PHE A 78 4.86 18.30 0.71
C PHE A 78 5.72 17.05 0.54
N GLY A 79 5.18 16.06 -0.17
CA GLY A 79 5.85 14.79 -0.37
C GLY A 79 4.93 13.59 -0.53
N HIS A 80 5.49 12.41 -0.30
CA HIS A 80 4.76 11.15 -0.45
C HIS A 80 4.47 10.50 0.88
N TYR A 81 3.25 9.99 1.00
CA TYR A 81 2.74 9.27 2.14
C TYR A 81 2.32 7.88 1.71
N TYR A 82 2.83 6.87 2.42
CA TYR A 82 2.56 5.47 2.17
C TYR A 82 1.91 4.86 3.41
N ALA A 83 0.89 4.03 3.20
CA ALA A 83 0.34 3.16 4.23
C ALA A 83 0.24 1.74 3.68
N PHE A 84 1.02 0.85 4.27
CA PHE A 84 1.10 -0.56 3.92
C PHE A 84 0.22 -1.34 4.89
N PHE A 85 -0.82 -1.98 4.37
CA PHE A 85 -1.71 -2.85 5.13
C PHE A 85 -1.23 -4.28 4.96
N TRP A 86 -0.84 -4.91 6.05
CA TRP A 86 -0.17 -6.20 6.01
C TRP A 86 -0.63 -7.14 7.13
N LYS A 87 -0.38 -8.43 6.93
CA LYS A 87 -0.61 -9.51 7.88
C LYS A 87 0.63 -10.39 7.91
N ALA A 88 0.92 -10.95 9.07
CA ALA A 88 1.86 -12.05 9.21
C ALA A 88 1.08 -13.28 9.67
N ASP A 89 1.42 -14.44 9.12
CA ASP A 89 0.70 -15.69 9.40
C ASP A 89 1.01 -16.15 10.82
N ASP A 90 2.30 -16.17 11.14
CA ASP A 90 2.77 -16.25 12.51
C ASP A 90 2.89 -14.85 13.09
N ARG A 91 2.40 -14.67 14.31
CA ARG A 91 2.29 -13.38 15.00
C ARG A 91 3.17 -13.33 16.24
N THR A 92 4.09 -14.29 16.37
CA THR A 92 5.10 -14.31 17.43
C THR A 92 6.30 -13.43 17.06
N GLY A 93 6.78 -12.69 18.05
CA GLY A 93 7.97 -11.85 17.91
C GLY A 93 7.80 -10.61 17.02
N PRO A 94 8.81 -9.73 17.01
CA PRO A 94 8.78 -8.50 16.26
C PRO A 94 8.91 -8.73 14.76
N VAL A 95 8.27 -7.84 13.99
CA VAL A 95 8.36 -7.78 12.52
C VAL A 95 8.90 -6.41 12.11
N THR A 96 9.86 -6.39 11.21
CA THR A 96 10.40 -5.16 10.63
C THR A 96 9.73 -4.90 9.29
N VAL A 97 9.06 -3.75 9.17
CA VAL A 97 8.60 -3.25 7.88
C VAL A 97 9.68 -2.36 7.30
N LYS A 98 10.33 -2.84 6.24
CA LYS A 98 11.38 -2.12 5.54
C LYS A 98 10.82 -1.48 4.28
N PHE A 99 10.85 -0.15 4.23
CA PHE A 99 10.44 0.66 3.09
C PHE A 99 11.67 1.20 2.37
N GLU A 100 11.89 0.70 1.15
CA GLU A 100 12.97 1.12 0.27
C GLU A 100 12.39 2.00 -0.85
N TYR A 101 13.07 3.10 -1.18
CA TYR A 101 12.59 4.02 -2.21
C TYR A 101 13.71 4.76 -2.94
N GLN A 102 13.42 5.17 -4.16
CA GLN A 102 14.32 5.95 -5.01
C GLN A 102 13.64 7.28 -5.37
N GLN A 103 14.40 8.38 -5.33
CA GLN A 103 13.90 9.71 -5.65
C GLN A 103 14.45 10.21 -6.99
N ALA A 104 13.70 11.10 -7.64
CA ALA A 104 13.99 11.57 -8.98
C ALA A 104 15.41 12.15 -9.16
N GLN A 105 15.97 12.76 -8.11
CA GLN A 105 17.29 13.37 -8.13
C GLN A 105 18.32 12.58 -7.30
N SER A 106 18.01 11.35 -6.86
CA SER A 106 18.96 10.50 -6.12
C SER A 106 19.82 9.60 -7.02
N GLY A 107 19.69 9.69 -8.35
CA GLY A 107 20.34 8.79 -9.29
C GLY A 107 19.91 7.35 -9.03
N LEU A 108 20.86 6.42 -8.99
CA LEU A 108 20.61 5.00 -8.65
C LEU A 108 20.56 4.73 -7.14
N SER A 109 20.73 5.77 -6.30
CA SER A 109 20.76 5.60 -4.86
C SER A 109 19.36 5.33 -4.31
N LYS A 110 19.24 4.21 -3.59
CA LYS A 110 18.04 3.84 -2.83
C LYS A 110 18.18 4.32 -1.39
N ARG A 111 17.07 4.77 -0.81
CA ARG A 111 16.93 5.14 0.60
C ARG A 111 16.10 4.08 1.30
N VAL A 112 16.28 3.97 2.62
CA VAL A 112 15.59 2.98 3.45
C VAL A 112 15.02 3.67 4.68
N GLN A 113 13.77 3.33 5.01
CA GLN A 113 13.14 3.60 6.30
C GLN A 113 12.65 2.28 6.86
N GLU A 114 12.81 2.07 8.16
CA GLU A 114 12.38 0.85 8.83
C GLU A 114 11.45 1.19 10.00
N GLN A 115 10.45 0.34 10.20
CA GLN A 115 9.58 0.40 11.36
C GLN A 115 9.48 -1.00 11.96
N VAL A 116 9.93 -1.15 13.21
CA VAL A 116 9.72 -2.37 13.99
C VAL A 116 8.31 -2.34 14.59
N VAL A 117 7.61 -3.46 14.50
CA VAL A 117 6.29 -3.66 15.10
C VAL A 117 6.38 -4.87 16.03
N ASP A 118 6.21 -4.63 17.33
CA ASP A 118 6.31 -5.67 18.35
C ASP A 118 4.95 -6.34 18.65
N ASP A 119 3.86 -5.57 18.64
CA ASP A 119 2.48 -6.05 18.85
C ASP A 119 1.81 -6.41 17.51
N ILE A 120 2.00 -7.65 17.05
CA ILE A 120 1.49 -8.09 15.75
C ILE A 120 0.00 -8.42 15.81
N ARG A 121 -0.81 -7.53 15.24
CA ARG A 121 -2.26 -7.71 15.11
C ARG A 121 -2.64 -8.56 13.90
N ARG A 122 -3.92 -8.94 13.80
CA ARG A 122 -4.44 -9.75 12.68
C ARG A 122 -4.32 -9.02 11.35
N SER A 123 -4.43 -7.69 11.42
CA SER A 123 -4.19 -6.76 10.34
C SER A 123 -3.40 -5.60 10.93
N ASN A 124 -2.31 -5.23 10.27
CA ASN A 124 -1.39 -4.19 10.69
C ASN A 124 -1.33 -3.11 9.62
N VAL A 125 -0.95 -1.90 10.04
CA VAL A 125 -0.69 -0.79 9.12
C VAL A 125 0.60 -0.12 9.53
N SER A 126 1.55 -0.07 8.60
CA SER A 126 2.78 0.70 8.77
C SER A 126 2.77 1.89 7.82
N LYS A 127 3.08 3.06 8.36
CA LYS A 127 2.98 4.33 7.63
C LYS A 127 4.36 4.94 7.48
N PHE A 128 4.70 5.34 6.26
CA PHE A 128 5.97 5.97 5.92
C PHE A 128 5.71 7.28 5.20
N GLN A 129 6.64 8.22 5.36
CA GLN A 129 6.56 9.52 4.71
C GLN A 129 7.93 9.91 4.16
N VAL A 130 7.93 10.47 2.95
CA VAL A 130 9.09 11.07 2.31
C VAL A 130 8.73 12.53 2.06
N VAL A 131 9.06 13.38 3.03
CA VAL A 131 8.66 14.80 3.13
C VAL A 131 9.83 15.65 3.63
N GLY A 132 9.64 16.96 3.75
CA GLY A 132 10.61 17.87 4.34
C GLY A 132 11.81 18.20 3.45
N PRO A 133 12.92 18.69 4.03
CA PRO A 133 14.06 19.20 3.27
C PRO A 133 14.70 18.17 2.33
N GLU A 134 14.79 16.90 2.73
CA GLU A 134 15.31 15.83 1.86
C GLU A 134 14.38 15.57 0.66
N TYR A 135 13.06 15.66 0.83
CA TYR A 135 12.13 15.58 -0.29
C TYR A 135 12.28 16.77 -1.24
N GLN A 136 12.42 17.98 -0.70
CA GLN A 136 12.62 19.19 -1.49
C GLN A 136 13.92 19.13 -2.29
N LYS A 137 14.98 18.55 -1.71
CA LYS A 137 16.29 18.39 -2.33
C LYS A 137 16.37 17.23 -3.33
N SER A 138 15.80 16.07 -3.02
CA SER A 138 15.94 14.86 -3.85
C SER A 138 14.74 14.62 -4.78
N GLY A 139 13.68 15.41 -4.63
CA GLY A 139 12.48 15.37 -5.46
C GLY A 139 11.55 14.21 -5.14
N ARG A 140 10.59 13.99 -6.04
CA ARG A 140 9.54 12.97 -5.89
C ARG A 140 10.10 11.55 -5.83
N VAL A 141 9.40 10.64 -5.15
CA VAL A 141 9.67 9.20 -5.20
C VAL A 141 9.25 8.67 -6.57
N ILE A 142 10.15 7.95 -7.25
CA ILE A 142 9.94 7.39 -8.58
C ILE A 142 9.77 5.88 -8.58
N ALA A 143 10.36 5.19 -7.61
CA ALA A 143 10.25 3.76 -7.42
C ALA A 143 10.31 3.42 -5.93
N TRP A 144 9.61 2.36 -5.52
CA TRP A 144 9.61 1.89 -4.14
C TRP A 144 9.43 0.37 -4.04
N ARG A 145 9.86 -0.18 -2.90
CA ARG A 145 9.62 -1.55 -2.46
C ARG A 145 9.38 -1.56 -0.96
N VAL A 146 8.43 -2.38 -0.52
CA VAL A 146 8.22 -2.68 0.89
C VAL A 146 8.45 -4.16 1.11
N SER A 147 9.17 -4.49 2.18
CA SER A 147 9.37 -5.86 2.65
C SER A 147 8.91 -5.97 4.10
N ILE A 148 8.18 -7.03 4.39
CA ILE A 148 7.81 -7.43 5.76
C ILE A 148 8.78 -8.52 6.17
N LEU A 149 9.60 -8.24 7.18
CA LEU A 149 10.73 -9.08 7.58
C LEU A 149 10.55 -9.60 9.00
N ARG A 150 10.97 -10.84 9.23
CA ARG A 150 11.23 -11.37 10.58
C ARG A 150 12.69 -11.73 10.70
N GLY A 151 13.44 -10.91 11.43
CA GLY A 151 14.91 -11.01 11.44
C GLY A 151 15.46 -10.85 10.02
N LYS A 152 16.01 -11.93 9.46
CA LYS A 152 16.55 -11.97 8.08
C LYS A 152 15.59 -12.58 7.06
N GLU A 153 14.49 -13.17 7.51
CA GLU A 153 13.50 -13.81 6.64
C GLU A 153 12.54 -12.77 6.06
N GLU A 154 12.33 -12.80 4.75
CA GLU A 154 11.31 -11.99 4.08
C GLU A 154 10.00 -12.76 4.00
N LEU A 155 9.02 -12.32 4.78
CA LEU A 155 7.69 -12.95 4.86
C LEU A 155 6.84 -12.64 3.62
N VAL A 156 6.96 -11.41 3.11
CA VAL A 156 6.29 -10.92 1.90
C VAL A 156 6.91 -9.59 1.47
N SER A 157 6.93 -9.32 0.17
CA SER A 157 7.31 -8.01 -0.36
C SER A 157 6.40 -7.57 -1.51
N GLN A 158 6.32 -6.26 -1.71
CA GLN A 158 5.61 -5.65 -2.83
C GLN A 158 6.39 -4.43 -3.32
N GLN A 159 6.36 -4.17 -4.63
CA GLN A 159 7.11 -3.08 -5.23
C GLN A 159 6.31 -2.36 -6.30
N SER A 160 6.72 -1.12 -6.59
CA SER A 160 6.23 -0.38 -7.74
C SER A 160 6.74 -0.98 -9.05
N ALA A 161 6.04 -0.74 -10.15
CA ALA A 161 6.43 -1.22 -11.47
C ALA A 161 7.82 -0.74 -11.93
N LEU A 162 8.28 0.42 -11.45
CA LEU A 162 9.59 0.99 -11.81
C LEU A 162 10.73 0.54 -10.90
N TRP A 163 10.48 -0.37 -9.95
CA TRP A 163 11.51 -0.89 -9.07
C TRP A 163 12.41 -1.90 -9.81
N ASN A 164 13.72 -1.63 -9.83
CA ASN A 164 14.74 -2.47 -10.46
C ASN A 164 15.90 -2.79 -9.50
#